data_AF-X0V205-F1
#
_entry.id   AF-X0V205-F1
#
_cell.length_a   1.000
_cell.length_b   1.000
_cell.length_c   1.000
_cell.angle_alpha   90.00
_cell.angle_beta   90.00
_cell.angle_gamma   90.00
#
_symmetry.space_group_name_H-M   'P 1'
#
loop_
_entity.id
_entity.type
_entity.pdbx_description
1 polymer ?
#
loop_
_entity_poly.entity_id
_entity_poly.type
_entity_poly.pdbx_seq_one_letter_code
_entity_poly.pdbx_strand_id
1 'polypeptide(L)'
;GIMVGPGRGSAAGSLVAYCLNITNIDPIAYGLLFERFLNPERISMPDFDIDFCYERREEVIEYVSKKYGNDKVAQIITFGTMAARAAIRDVGRALGIPYARVDTIAKMIPWEPNITIEKALKMESRIKELMKGDKDIKKLIETASSLEGLARHASTHAAGIVLSRKPLTDYIPLQKTAEGETCTQYAMAELEELGLLKMDFLGLRTLTVISNALKIIKHTRGEEVDINKIPLDDKKVYKMLSKGNCAGIFQLESEGMRDLVKR
;
A
#
# COMPACT_ATOMS: atom_id res chain seq x y z
N GLY A 1 -16.91 -3.58 17.71
CA GLY A 1 -16.79 -2.71 16.52
C GLY A 1 -15.70 -3.21 15.59
N ILE A 2 -15.53 -2.57 14.43
CA ILE A 2 -14.37 -2.74 13.54
C ILE A 2 -13.25 -1.82 14.05
N MET A 3 -12.04 -2.35 14.22
CA MET A 3 -10.91 -1.55 14.71
C MET A 3 -10.39 -0.62 13.61
N VAL A 4 -10.14 0.63 13.98
CA VAL A 4 -9.61 1.68 13.12
C VAL A 4 -8.24 2.09 13.65
N GLY A 5 -7.30 2.35 12.75
CA GLY A 5 -5.96 2.83 13.12
C GLY A 5 -5.99 4.23 13.73
N PRO A 6 -4.91 4.63 14.41
CA PRO A 6 -4.85 5.91 15.12
C PRO A 6 -4.74 7.14 14.20
N GLY A 7 -4.51 6.94 12.90
CA GLY A 7 -4.33 7.98 11.90
C GLY A 7 -3.03 7.76 11.11
N ARG A 8 -3.06 8.09 9.81
CA ARG A 8 -1.93 7.96 8.90
C ARG A 8 -1.65 9.28 8.19
N GLY A 9 -0.41 9.46 7.74
CA GLY A 9 -0.02 10.60 6.94
C GLY A 9 -0.10 11.91 7.72
N SER A 10 -0.36 13.00 7.01
CA SER A 10 -0.46 14.33 7.60
C SER A 10 -1.79 14.58 8.34
N ALA A 11 -2.82 13.76 8.08
CA ALA A 11 -4.14 13.87 8.72
C ALA A 11 -4.09 13.89 10.26
N ALA A 12 -3.13 13.18 10.86
CA ALA A 12 -2.89 13.17 12.30
C ALA A 12 -2.52 14.54 12.88
N GLY A 13 -2.10 15.51 12.07
CA GLY A 13 -1.81 16.89 12.48
C GLY A 13 -3.04 17.77 12.66
N SER A 14 -4.24 17.30 12.31
CA SER A 14 -5.47 18.09 12.43
C SER A 14 -6.15 17.91 13.79
N LEU A 15 -6.17 18.98 14.59
CA LEU A 15 -6.92 19.00 15.86
C LEU A 15 -8.42 18.78 15.64
N VAL A 16 -8.96 19.29 14.53
CA VAL A 16 -10.36 19.04 14.15
C VAL A 16 -10.60 17.55 13.90
N ALA A 17 -9.68 16.88 13.20
CA ALA A 17 -9.77 15.43 12.96
C ALA A 17 -9.73 14.64 14.27
N TYR A 18 -8.86 15.05 15.20
CA TYR A 18 -8.78 14.45 16.54
C TYR A 18 -10.08 14.65 17.34
N CYS A 19 -10.61 15.87 17.42
CA CYS A 19 -11.85 16.16 18.13
C CYS A 19 -13.09 15.44 17.55
N LEU A 20 -13.07 15.14 16.24
CA LEU A 20 -14.14 14.40 15.57
C LEU A 20 -13.93 12.88 15.59
N ASN A 21 -12.88 12.37 16.26
CA ASN A 21 -12.49 10.95 16.30
C ASN A 21 -12.22 10.35 14.91
N ILE A 22 -11.72 11.17 13.98
CA ILE A 22 -11.17 10.70 12.70
C ILE A 22 -9.74 10.17 12.94
N THR A 23 -9.00 10.81 13.85
CA THR A 23 -7.68 10.37 14.33
C THR A 23 -7.72 10.21 15.86
N ASN A 24 -6.85 9.36 16.40
CA ASN A 24 -6.78 9.08 17.84
C ASN A 24 -5.47 9.58 18.49
N ILE A 25 -4.67 10.36 17.75
CA ILE A 25 -3.42 10.96 18.24
C ILE A 25 -3.67 12.45 18.50
N ASP A 26 -3.32 12.92 19.70
CA ASP A 26 -3.37 14.34 20.06
C ASP A 26 -2.26 15.11 19.32
N PRO A 27 -2.57 15.95 18.33
CA PRO A 27 -1.55 16.65 17.55
C PRO A 27 -0.75 17.65 18.38
N ILE A 28 -1.35 18.24 19.43
CA ILE A 28 -0.67 19.25 20.27
C ILE A 28 0.39 18.57 21.12
N ALA A 29 0.06 17.44 21.75
CA ALA A 29 0.99 16.69 22.60
C ALA A 29 2.25 16.24 21.85
N TYR A 30 2.15 15.96 20.55
CA TYR A 30 3.25 15.48 19.71
C TYR A 30 3.81 16.53 18.75
N GLY A 31 3.38 17.80 18.83
CA GLY A 31 3.85 18.87 17.97
C GLY A 31 3.58 18.63 16.47
N LEU A 32 2.47 17.95 16.15
CA LEU A 32 2.06 17.69 14.77
C LEU A 32 1.41 18.95 14.18
N LEU A 33 1.86 19.37 13.00
CA LEU A 33 1.44 20.62 12.38
C LEU A 33 0.24 20.43 11.45
N PHE A 34 -0.75 21.32 11.56
CA PHE A 34 -1.93 21.33 10.70
C PHE A 34 -1.60 21.71 9.25
N GLU A 35 -0.67 22.64 9.05
CA GLU A 35 -0.27 23.16 7.73
C GLU A 35 0.39 22.09 6.86
N ARG A 36 0.90 21.02 7.46
CA ARG A 36 1.39 19.84 6.73
C ARG A 36 0.24 19.01 6.15
N PHE A 37 -0.94 19.08 6.77
CA PHE A 37 -2.15 18.43 6.29
C PHE A 37 -2.87 19.26 5.24
N LEU A 38 -3.18 20.52 5.57
CA LEU A 38 -3.87 21.43 4.69
C LEU A 38 -3.14 22.77 4.69
N ASN A 39 -2.43 23.05 3.61
CA ASN A 39 -1.68 24.29 3.46
C ASN A 39 -2.58 25.36 2.81
N PRO A 40 -2.81 26.52 3.46
CA PRO A 40 -3.63 27.59 2.89
C PRO A 40 -3.06 28.18 1.58
N GLU A 41 -1.74 28.09 1.37
CA GLU A 41 -1.07 28.59 0.16
C GLU A 41 -1.12 27.61 -1.01
N ARG A 42 -1.55 26.36 -0.77
CA ARG A 42 -1.67 25.31 -1.80
C ARG A 42 -3.09 24.76 -1.84
N ILE A 43 -3.81 25.07 -2.92
CA ILE A 43 -5.13 24.47 -3.16
C ILE A 43 -4.93 23.01 -3.55
N SER A 44 -5.12 22.11 -2.59
CA SER A 44 -5.16 20.66 -2.79
C SER A 44 -6.28 20.06 -1.96
N MET A 45 -6.95 19.05 -2.49
CA MET A 45 -7.95 18.30 -1.73
C MET A 45 -7.26 17.57 -0.57
N PRO A 46 -7.74 17.71 0.68
CA PRO A 46 -7.20 16.94 1.80
C PRO A 46 -7.51 15.45 1.62
N ASP A 47 -6.55 14.61 1.95
CA ASP A 47 -6.63 13.15 1.78
C ASP A 47 -6.52 12.45 3.14
N PHE A 48 -7.49 11.60 3.45
CA PHE A 48 -7.52 10.81 4.67
C PHE A 48 -7.32 9.33 4.33
N ASP A 49 -6.15 8.82 4.66
CA ASP A 49 -5.86 7.40 4.67
C ASP A 49 -6.35 6.79 5.98
N ILE A 50 -7.34 5.89 5.91
CA ILE A 50 -7.91 5.25 7.10
C ILE A 50 -7.55 3.77 7.10
N ASP A 51 -6.83 3.36 8.13
CA ASP A 51 -6.49 1.95 8.37
C ASP A 51 -7.65 1.25 9.08
N PHE A 52 -8.08 0.13 8.52
CA PHE A 52 -9.04 -0.80 9.11
C PHE A 52 -8.41 -2.16 9.36
N CYS A 53 -9.01 -2.94 10.26
CA CYS A 53 -8.75 -4.37 10.36
C CYS A 53 -8.92 -5.04 8.99
N TYR A 54 -7.87 -5.74 8.52
CA TYR A 54 -7.84 -6.39 7.21
C TYR A 54 -9.06 -7.28 6.95
N GLU A 55 -9.42 -8.12 7.91
CA GLU A 55 -10.52 -9.11 7.79
C GLU A 55 -11.91 -8.50 7.66
N ARG A 56 -12.10 -7.27 8.16
CA ARG A 56 -13.43 -6.64 8.28
C ARG A 56 -13.57 -5.38 7.44
N ARG A 57 -12.59 -5.12 6.57
CA ARG A 57 -12.59 -3.92 5.73
C ARG A 57 -13.75 -3.92 4.74
N GLU A 58 -14.07 -5.07 4.16
CA GLU A 58 -15.16 -5.19 3.18
C GLU A 58 -16.50 -4.74 3.76
N GLU A 59 -16.75 -4.99 5.05
CA GLU A 59 -17.94 -4.50 5.75
C GLU A 59 -18.03 -2.96 5.77
N VAL A 60 -16.89 -2.27 5.83
CA VAL A 60 -16.83 -0.80 5.79
C VAL A 60 -17.13 -0.29 4.38
N ILE A 61 -16.56 -0.94 3.35
CA ILE A 61 -16.85 -0.62 1.95
C ILE A 61 -18.34 -0.83 1.67
N GLU A 62 -18.91 -1.95 2.11
CA GLU A 62 -20.33 -2.26 1.97
C GLU A 62 -21.20 -1.21 2.69
N TYR A 63 -20.82 -0.80 3.91
CA TYR A 63 -21.51 0.27 4.63
C TYR A 63 -21.52 1.58 3.84
N VAL A 64 -20.37 1.99 3.28
CA VAL A 64 -20.25 3.21 2.48
C VAL A 64 -21.10 3.11 1.22
N SER A 65 -21.05 2.00 0.50
CA SER A 65 -21.88 1.76 -0.69
C SER A 65 -23.38 1.81 -0.38
N LYS A 66 -23.82 1.19 0.73
CA LYS A 66 -25.23 1.26 1.17
C LYS A 66 -25.64 2.67 1.58
N LYS A 67 -24.76 3.42 2.25
CA LYS A 67 -25.04 4.75 2.77
C LYS A 67 -25.11 5.81 1.68
N TYR A 68 -24.21 5.76 0.70
CA TYR A 68 -24.11 6.80 -0.34
C TYR A 68 -24.73 6.40 -1.68
N GLY A 69 -24.97 5.10 -1.91
CA GLY A 69 -25.55 4.54 -3.13
C GLY A 69 -24.55 3.67 -3.87
N ASN A 70 -24.97 2.45 -4.25
CA ASN A 70 -24.13 1.47 -4.96
C ASN A 70 -23.70 1.94 -6.36
N ASP A 71 -24.41 2.92 -6.93
CA ASP A 71 -24.10 3.58 -8.21
C ASP A 71 -23.12 4.76 -8.06
N LYS A 72 -22.80 5.16 -6.83
CA LYS A 72 -21.97 6.34 -6.50
C LYS A 72 -20.65 5.98 -5.80
N VAL A 73 -20.44 4.70 -5.54
CA VAL A 73 -19.25 4.17 -4.88
C VAL A 73 -18.70 3.02 -5.70
N ALA A 74 -17.40 3.04 -5.98
CA ALA A 74 -16.71 1.96 -6.67
C ALA A 74 -15.27 1.83 -6.17
N GLN A 75 -14.68 0.66 -6.37
CA GLN A 75 -13.24 0.48 -6.13
C GLN A 75 -12.42 1.11 -7.28
N ILE A 76 -11.25 1.61 -6.95
CA ILE A 76 -10.34 2.20 -7.93
C ILE A 76 -9.58 1.08 -8.65
N ILE A 77 -9.34 1.21 -9.96
CA ILE A 77 -8.53 0.24 -10.71
C ILE A 77 -7.04 0.50 -10.53
N THR A 78 -6.25 -0.55 -10.68
CA THR A 78 -4.81 -0.47 -10.84
C THR A 78 -4.37 -1.28 -12.05
N PHE A 79 -3.30 -0.84 -12.67
CA PHE A 79 -2.69 -1.55 -13.79
C PHE A 79 -1.35 -2.12 -13.36
N GLY A 80 -1.23 -3.44 -13.39
CA GLY A 80 0.05 -4.10 -13.21
C GLY A 80 0.90 -3.89 -14.45
N THR A 81 2.06 -3.25 -14.32
CA THR A 81 3.00 -3.03 -15.43
C THR A 81 4.09 -4.10 -15.48
N MET A 82 4.72 -4.26 -16.65
CA MET A 82 5.85 -5.16 -16.83
C MET A 82 7.13 -4.55 -16.23
N ALA A 83 7.37 -4.77 -14.94
CA ALA A 83 8.62 -4.38 -14.29
C ALA A 83 9.82 -5.12 -14.89
N ALA A 84 11.03 -4.53 -14.85
CA ALA A 84 12.26 -5.04 -15.47
C ALA A 84 12.44 -6.57 -15.43
N ARG A 85 12.39 -7.16 -14.23
CA ARG A 85 12.56 -8.61 -14.04
C ARG A 85 11.41 -9.42 -14.64
N ALA A 86 10.19 -8.93 -14.51
CA ALA A 86 9.01 -9.59 -15.07
C ALA A 86 9.03 -9.54 -16.61
N ALA A 87 9.41 -8.39 -17.18
CA ALA A 87 9.57 -8.22 -18.63
C ALA A 87 10.58 -9.22 -19.21
N ILE A 88 11.76 -9.36 -18.58
CA ILE A 88 12.76 -10.36 -18.98
C ILE A 88 12.19 -11.78 -18.93
N ARG A 89 11.48 -12.14 -17.86
CA ARG A 89 10.88 -13.48 -17.71
C ARG A 89 9.82 -13.77 -18.76
N ASP A 90 8.91 -12.84 -19.01
CA ASP A 90 7.83 -13.02 -19.97
C ASP A 90 8.34 -13.09 -21.41
N VAL A 91 9.29 -12.23 -21.79
CA VAL A 91 9.93 -12.27 -23.11
C VAL A 91 10.74 -13.55 -23.27
N GLY A 92 11.49 -13.98 -22.26
CA GLY A 92 12.25 -15.22 -22.30
C GLY A 92 11.38 -16.44 -22.56
N ARG A 93 10.19 -16.49 -21.94
CA ARG A 93 9.19 -17.52 -22.20
C ARG A 93 8.67 -17.45 -23.64
N ALA A 94 8.37 -16.26 -24.17
CA ALA A 94 7.88 -16.09 -25.54
C ALA A 94 8.93 -16.46 -26.60
N LEU A 95 10.22 -16.24 -26.31
CA LEU A 95 11.35 -16.61 -27.16
C LEU A 95 11.75 -18.10 -27.04
N GLY A 96 11.10 -18.87 -26.16
CA GLY A 96 11.43 -20.29 -25.95
C GLY A 96 12.76 -20.53 -25.22
N ILE A 97 13.30 -19.53 -24.52
CA ILE A 97 14.55 -19.66 -23.76
C ILE A 97 14.26 -20.44 -22.46
N PRO A 98 15.08 -21.43 -22.08
CA PRO A 98 14.87 -22.19 -20.85
C PRO A 98 14.75 -21.29 -19.60
N TYR A 99 13.74 -21.55 -18.76
CA TYR A 99 13.43 -20.73 -17.58
C TYR A 99 14.63 -20.50 -16.67
N ALA A 100 15.44 -21.53 -16.41
CA ALA A 100 16.62 -21.40 -15.54
C ALA A 100 17.62 -20.36 -16.05
N ARG A 101 17.80 -20.28 -17.38
CA ARG A 101 18.69 -19.31 -18.03
C ARG A 101 18.10 -17.89 -17.94
N VAL A 102 16.81 -17.74 -18.18
CA VAL A 102 16.10 -16.46 -18.08
C VAL A 102 16.08 -15.94 -16.64
N ASP A 103 15.81 -16.81 -15.66
CA ASP A 103 15.77 -16.45 -14.24
C ASP A 103 17.15 -16.04 -13.72
N THR A 104 18.21 -16.67 -14.21
CA THR A 104 19.60 -16.26 -13.91
C THR A 104 19.84 -14.81 -14.33
N ILE A 105 19.41 -14.44 -15.55
CA ILE A 105 19.54 -13.06 -16.06
C ILE A 105 18.63 -12.10 -15.28
N ALA A 106 17.38 -12.48 -15.01
CA ALA A 106 16.44 -11.65 -14.25
C ALA A 106 16.92 -11.37 -12.82
N LYS A 107 17.62 -12.31 -12.18
CA LYS A 107 18.22 -12.12 -10.85
C LYS A 107 19.44 -11.18 -10.85
N MET A 108 20.08 -10.95 -12.00
CA MET A 108 21.17 -9.96 -12.12
C MET A 108 20.66 -8.52 -12.08
N ILE A 109 19.38 -8.27 -12.38
CA ILE A 109 18.78 -6.94 -12.22
C ILE A 109 18.78 -6.58 -10.74
N PRO A 110 19.39 -5.46 -10.30
CA PRO A 110 19.42 -5.04 -8.90
C PRO A 110 18.03 -4.95 -8.27
N TRP A 111 17.95 -5.17 -6.96
CA TRP A 111 16.70 -4.99 -6.22
C TRP A 111 16.60 -3.55 -5.72
N GLU A 112 16.11 -2.67 -6.57
CA GLU A 112 15.86 -1.26 -6.25
C GLU A 112 14.44 -0.86 -6.65
N PRO A 113 13.76 0.01 -5.88
CA PRO A 113 12.49 0.58 -6.28
C PRO A 113 12.61 1.30 -7.64
N ASN A 114 11.67 1.03 -8.55
CA ASN A 114 11.63 1.64 -9.88
C ASN A 114 12.92 1.43 -10.71
N ILE A 115 13.61 0.29 -10.52
CA ILE A 115 14.71 -0.13 -11.39
C ILE A 115 14.19 -0.36 -12.82
N THR A 116 14.94 0.14 -13.81
CA THR A 116 14.68 -0.10 -15.23
C THR A 116 15.75 -1.01 -15.81
N ILE A 117 15.47 -1.69 -16.91
CA ILE A 117 16.47 -2.51 -17.61
C ILE A 117 17.65 -1.63 -18.03
N GLU A 118 17.40 -0.40 -18.50
CA GLU A 118 18.45 0.55 -18.88
C GLU A 118 19.38 0.90 -17.69
N LYS A 119 18.81 1.18 -16.50
CA LYS A 119 19.60 1.44 -15.29
C LYS A 119 20.38 0.21 -14.86
N ALA A 120 19.75 -0.97 -14.88
CA ALA A 120 20.40 -2.22 -14.53
C ALA A 120 21.61 -2.51 -15.43
N LEU A 121 21.51 -2.24 -16.74
CA LEU A 121 22.63 -2.36 -17.67
C LEU A 121 23.78 -1.39 -17.37
N LYS A 122 23.53 -0.23 -16.75
CA LYS A 122 24.57 0.71 -16.31
C LYS A 122 25.27 0.22 -15.03
N MET A 123 24.53 -0.44 -14.15
CA MET A 123 25.03 -0.91 -12.85
C MET A 123 25.74 -2.26 -12.92
N GLU A 124 25.29 -3.16 -13.80
CA GLU A 124 25.78 -4.53 -13.90
C GLU A 124 26.43 -4.79 -15.26
N SER A 125 27.77 -4.76 -15.31
CA SER A 125 28.54 -4.96 -16.55
C SER A 125 28.40 -6.38 -17.10
N ARG A 126 28.16 -7.38 -16.25
CA ARG A 126 28.03 -8.78 -16.69
C ARG A 126 26.87 -9.00 -17.66
N ILE A 127 25.77 -8.26 -17.51
CA ILE A 127 24.63 -8.36 -18.45
C ILE A 127 25.07 -7.89 -19.85
N LYS A 128 25.84 -6.80 -19.94
CA LYS A 128 26.37 -6.29 -21.21
C LYS A 128 27.35 -7.27 -21.85
N GLU A 129 28.17 -7.94 -21.06
CA GLU A 129 29.10 -8.96 -21.54
C GLU A 129 28.35 -10.17 -22.11
N LEU A 130 27.31 -10.65 -21.42
CA LEU A 130 26.44 -11.72 -21.91
C LEU A 130 25.74 -11.32 -23.22
N MET A 131 25.24 -10.09 -23.33
CA MET A 131 24.64 -9.59 -24.58
C MET A 131 25.64 -9.54 -25.76
N LYS A 132 26.94 -9.36 -25.50
CA LYS A 132 27.97 -9.38 -26.56
C LYS A 132 28.29 -10.80 -27.02
N GLY A 133 28.34 -11.75 -26.08
CA GLY A 133 28.68 -13.15 -26.36
C GLY A 133 27.51 -13.97 -26.91
N ASP A 134 26.28 -13.51 -26.73
CA ASP A 134 25.10 -14.34 -26.91
C ASP A 134 23.94 -13.59 -27.59
N LYS A 135 23.63 -14.00 -28.83
CA LYS A 135 22.58 -13.36 -29.64
C LYS A 135 21.19 -13.55 -29.06
N ASP A 136 20.92 -14.66 -28.39
CA ASP A 136 19.60 -14.92 -27.78
C ASP A 136 19.39 -14.00 -26.58
N ILE A 137 20.43 -13.83 -25.75
CA ILE A 137 20.38 -12.92 -24.59
C ILE A 137 20.27 -11.47 -25.05
N LYS A 138 20.99 -11.08 -26.10
CA LYS A 138 20.86 -9.75 -26.69
C LYS A 138 19.43 -9.47 -27.13
N LYS A 139 18.84 -10.38 -27.92
CA LYS A 139 17.45 -10.26 -28.39
C LYS A 139 16.46 -10.23 -27.24
N LEU A 140 16.67 -11.06 -26.21
CA LEU A 140 15.87 -11.08 -24.99
C LEU A 140 15.85 -9.71 -24.30
N ILE A 141 17.02 -9.13 -24.02
CA ILE A 141 17.13 -7.86 -23.30
C ILE A 141 16.60 -6.69 -24.11
N GLU A 142 16.91 -6.61 -25.41
CA GLU A 142 16.41 -5.54 -26.29
C GLU A 142 14.87 -5.59 -26.39
N THR A 143 14.31 -6.78 -26.56
CA THR A 143 12.85 -6.96 -26.63
C THR A 143 12.21 -6.66 -25.27
N ALA A 144 12.78 -7.16 -24.16
CA ALA A 144 12.28 -6.85 -22.83
C ALA A 144 12.33 -5.35 -22.51
N SER A 145 13.37 -4.63 -22.98
CA SER A 145 13.49 -3.18 -22.82
C SER A 145 12.37 -2.43 -23.54
N SER A 146 11.94 -2.89 -24.72
CA SER A 146 10.82 -2.29 -25.44
C SER A 146 9.43 -2.57 -24.82
N LEU A 147 9.32 -3.59 -23.98
CA LEU A 147 8.05 -3.98 -23.33
C LEU A 147 7.99 -3.58 -21.85
N GLU A 148 9.11 -3.15 -21.27
CA GLU A 148 9.17 -2.65 -19.90
C GLU A 148 8.20 -1.47 -19.71
N GLY A 149 7.46 -1.49 -18.61
CA GLY A 149 6.51 -0.43 -18.26
C GLY A 149 5.15 -0.52 -18.94
N LEU A 150 4.98 -1.38 -19.95
CA LEU A 150 3.66 -1.60 -20.56
C LEU A 150 2.68 -2.23 -19.55
N ALA A 151 1.41 -1.84 -19.64
CA ALA A 151 0.33 -2.42 -18.86
C ALA A 151 0.12 -3.89 -19.27
N ARG A 152 0.05 -4.78 -18.27
CA ARG A 152 -0.09 -6.23 -18.46
C ARG A 152 -1.47 -6.74 -18.10
N HIS A 153 -2.04 -6.27 -17.00
CA HIS A 153 -3.35 -6.69 -16.51
C HIS A 153 -3.98 -5.59 -15.66
N ALA A 154 -5.32 -5.58 -15.65
CA ALA A 154 -6.09 -4.81 -14.69
C ALA A 154 -6.21 -5.59 -13.37
N SER A 155 -6.15 -4.87 -12.26
CA SER A 155 -6.42 -5.36 -10.92
C SER A 155 -7.15 -4.27 -10.12
N THR A 156 -7.66 -4.61 -8.95
CA THR A 156 -8.35 -3.66 -8.09
C THR A 156 -7.36 -3.02 -7.14
N HIS A 157 -7.41 -1.69 -6.97
CA HIS A 157 -6.57 -0.97 -6.01
C HIS A 157 -6.80 -1.57 -4.64
N ALA A 158 -5.70 -1.94 -3.98
CA ALA A 158 -5.80 -2.66 -2.73
C ALA A 158 -6.65 -1.88 -1.72
N ALA A 159 -6.59 -0.55 -1.67
CA ALA A 159 -7.27 0.27 -0.66
C ALA A 159 -8.29 1.29 -1.20
N GLY A 160 -8.33 1.52 -2.51
CA GLY A 160 -8.83 2.79 -3.04
C GLY A 160 -10.30 2.68 -3.38
N ILE A 161 -11.11 3.57 -2.81
CA ILE A 161 -12.51 3.74 -3.17
C ILE A 161 -12.74 5.16 -3.70
N VAL A 162 -13.62 5.28 -4.69
CA VAL A 162 -14.07 6.58 -5.21
C VAL A 162 -15.53 6.79 -4.82
N LEU A 163 -15.86 8.03 -4.47
CA LEU A 163 -17.20 8.46 -4.13
C LEU A 163 -17.61 9.67 -4.98
N SER A 164 -18.87 9.70 -5.40
CA SER A 164 -19.43 10.83 -6.15
C SER A 164 -20.81 11.25 -5.63
N ARG A 165 -21.23 12.47 -5.97
CA ARG A 165 -22.57 12.99 -5.60
C ARG A 165 -23.69 12.45 -6.50
N LYS A 166 -23.41 12.30 -7.79
CA LYS A 166 -24.27 11.71 -8.82
C LYS A 166 -23.73 10.32 -9.21
N PRO A 167 -24.46 9.47 -9.98
CA PRO A 167 -23.95 8.18 -10.43
C PRO A 167 -22.55 8.31 -11.03
N LEU A 168 -21.65 7.38 -10.71
CA LEU A 168 -20.26 7.40 -11.19
C LEU A 168 -20.19 7.36 -12.72
N THR A 169 -21.16 6.69 -13.35
CA THR A 169 -21.30 6.60 -14.81
C THR A 169 -21.50 7.94 -15.51
N ASP A 170 -21.91 8.99 -14.79
CA ASP A 170 -22.02 10.35 -15.34
C ASP A 170 -20.64 11.00 -15.53
N TYR A 171 -19.61 10.50 -14.84
CA TYR A 171 -18.26 11.08 -14.82
C TYR A 171 -17.21 10.14 -15.43
N ILE A 172 -17.30 8.85 -15.15
CA ILE A 172 -16.25 7.87 -15.45
C ILE A 172 -16.82 6.53 -15.93
N PRO A 173 -16.09 5.81 -16.81
CA PRO A 173 -16.43 4.44 -17.15
C PRO A 173 -16.14 3.49 -15.99
N LEU A 174 -17.00 2.48 -15.85
CA LEU A 174 -16.90 1.41 -14.86
C LEU A 174 -16.74 0.05 -15.55
N GLN A 175 -16.22 -0.93 -14.82
CA GLN A 175 -16.14 -2.32 -15.23
C GLN A 175 -16.43 -3.25 -14.06
N LYS A 176 -16.71 -4.52 -14.39
CA LYS A 176 -16.82 -5.58 -13.40
C LYS A 176 -15.49 -6.33 -13.31
N THR A 177 -15.01 -6.56 -12.10
CA THR A 177 -13.85 -7.44 -11.86
C THR A 177 -14.24 -8.90 -12.12
N ALA A 178 -13.25 -9.79 -12.16
CA ALA A 178 -13.51 -11.22 -12.27
C ALA A 178 -14.33 -11.76 -11.08
N GLU A 179 -14.22 -11.16 -9.89
CA GLU A 179 -15.05 -11.49 -8.73
C GLU A 179 -16.44 -10.80 -8.73
N GLY A 180 -16.77 -9.97 -9.74
CA GLY A 180 -18.07 -9.32 -9.87
C GLY A 180 -18.22 -7.97 -9.16
N GLU A 181 -17.14 -7.47 -8.56
CA GLU A 181 -17.10 -6.16 -7.92
C GLU A 181 -17.09 -5.04 -8.96
N THR A 182 -17.67 -3.88 -8.62
CA THR A 182 -17.62 -2.70 -9.50
C THR A 182 -16.32 -1.93 -9.29
N CYS A 183 -15.57 -1.75 -10.37
CA CYS A 183 -14.31 -1.03 -10.38
C CYS A 183 -14.36 0.09 -11.43
N THR A 184 -13.65 1.18 -11.19
CA THR A 184 -13.42 2.23 -12.18
C THR A 184 -12.60 1.70 -13.37
N GLN A 185 -12.56 2.41 -14.49
CA GLN A 185 -11.58 2.13 -15.56
C GLN A 185 -10.43 3.13 -15.58
N TYR A 186 -10.52 4.22 -14.81
CA TYR A 186 -9.46 5.20 -14.62
C TYR A 186 -8.71 4.94 -13.32
N ALA A 187 -7.38 5.01 -13.37
CA ALA A 187 -6.57 4.81 -12.17
C ALA A 187 -6.63 6.06 -11.27
N MET A 188 -6.01 5.94 -10.09
CA MET A 188 -6.12 6.93 -9.03
C MET A 188 -5.75 8.36 -9.47
N ALA A 189 -4.70 8.51 -10.29
CA ALA A 189 -4.22 9.81 -10.74
C ALA A 189 -5.27 10.51 -11.63
N GLU A 190 -5.84 9.80 -12.59
CA GLU A 190 -6.84 10.37 -13.50
C GLU A 190 -8.16 10.71 -12.76
N LEU A 191 -8.53 9.90 -11.74
CA LEU A 191 -9.68 10.22 -10.89
C LEU A 191 -9.46 11.48 -10.05
N GLU A 192 -8.24 11.70 -9.57
CA GLU A 192 -7.85 12.90 -8.82
C GLU A 192 -7.87 14.14 -9.72
N GLU A 193 -7.37 14.03 -10.96
CA GLU A 193 -7.44 15.10 -11.96
C GLU A 193 -8.89 15.49 -12.32
N LEU A 194 -9.81 14.53 -12.30
CA LEU A 194 -11.25 14.76 -12.48
C LEU A 194 -11.93 15.36 -11.24
N GLY A 195 -11.21 15.51 -10.12
CA GLY A 195 -11.72 16.08 -8.88
C GLY A 195 -12.71 15.19 -8.14
N LEU A 196 -12.69 13.87 -8.39
CA LEU A 196 -13.51 12.91 -7.67
C LEU A 196 -12.95 12.66 -6.27
N LEU A 197 -13.85 12.48 -5.30
CA LEU A 197 -13.43 12.19 -3.93
C LEU A 197 -12.91 10.76 -3.87
N LYS A 198 -11.63 10.61 -3.50
CA LYS A 198 -11.01 9.32 -3.20
C LYS A 198 -10.88 9.14 -1.70
N MET A 199 -10.98 7.90 -1.24
CA MET A 199 -10.62 7.51 0.11
C MET A 199 -9.86 6.19 0.06
N ASP A 200 -8.78 6.10 0.83
CA ASP A 200 -8.03 4.86 0.96
C ASP A 200 -8.45 4.14 2.25
N PHE A 201 -9.09 2.98 2.10
CA PHE A 201 -9.41 2.04 3.16
C PHE A 201 -8.35 0.94 3.16
N LEU A 202 -7.32 1.11 4.00
CA LEU A 202 -6.21 0.17 4.07
C LEU A 202 -6.56 -0.98 5.00
N GLY A 203 -6.20 -2.20 4.61
CA GLY A 203 -6.31 -3.38 5.48
C GLY A 203 -5.01 -3.60 6.23
N LEU A 204 -4.90 -3.13 7.48
CA LEU A 204 -3.68 -3.26 8.28
C LEU A 204 -3.76 -4.53 9.16
N ARG A 205 -2.91 -5.53 8.85
CA ARG A 205 -2.84 -6.79 9.62
C ARG A 205 -2.56 -6.58 11.11
N THR A 206 -1.78 -5.56 11.45
CA THR A 206 -1.48 -5.22 12.86
C THR A 206 -2.75 -4.97 13.67
N LEU A 207 -3.76 -4.30 13.09
CA LEU A 207 -5.04 -4.05 13.77
C LEU A 207 -5.82 -5.34 14.01
N THR A 208 -5.75 -6.29 13.06
CA THR A 208 -6.32 -7.63 13.23
C THR A 208 -5.65 -8.38 14.38
N VAL A 209 -4.32 -8.36 14.43
CA VAL A 209 -3.53 -9.00 15.51
C VAL A 209 -3.89 -8.41 16.87
N ILE A 210 -3.91 -7.08 16.99
CA ILE A 210 -4.29 -6.40 18.25
C ILE A 210 -5.73 -6.75 18.64
N SER A 211 -6.69 -6.67 17.71
CA SER A 211 -8.08 -7.05 17.95
C SER A 211 -8.20 -8.49 18.48
N ASN A 212 -7.47 -9.44 17.89
CA ASN A 212 -7.50 -10.84 18.32
C ASN A 212 -6.83 -11.02 19.69
N ALA A 213 -5.72 -10.33 19.96
CA ALA A 213 -5.07 -10.33 21.27
C ALA A 213 -6.03 -9.83 22.38
N LEU A 214 -6.75 -8.73 22.15
CA LEU A 214 -7.73 -8.19 23.11
C LEU A 214 -8.87 -9.19 23.37
N LYS A 215 -9.39 -9.88 22.35
CA LYS A 215 -10.40 -10.93 22.50
C LYS A 215 -9.88 -12.09 23.36
N ILE A 216 -8.65 -12.53 23.14
CA ILE A 216 -8.01 -13.60 23.91
C ILE A 216 -7.83 -13.19 25.36
N ILE A 217 -7.36 -11.97 25.63
CA ILE A 217 -7.21 -11.44 27.00
C ILE A 217 -8.56 -11.45 27.72
N LYS A 218 -9.62 -10.94 27.08
CA LYS A 218 -10.97 -10.96 27.64
C LYS A 218 -11.46 -12.38 27.93
N HIS A 219 -11.26 -13.32 27.01
CA HIS A 219 -11.71 -14.70 27.18
C HIS A 219 -10.92 -15.47 28.27
N THR A 220 -9.61 -15.24 28.36
CA THR A 220 -8.73 -16.02 29.25
C THR A 220 -8.59 -15.42 30.65
N ARG A 221 -8.72 -14.09 30.77
CA ARG A 221 -8.52 -13.36 32.04
C ARG A 221 -9.76 -12.63 32.53
N GLY A 222 -10.80 -12.48 31.69
CA GLY A 222 -11.96 -11.64 32.01
C GLY A 222 -11.67 -10.13 31.98
N GLU A 223 -10.49 -9.72 31.53
CA GLU A 223 -10.05 -8.33 31.52
C GLU A 223 -10.50 -7.63 30.22
N GLU A 224 -11.15 -6.48 30.34
CA GLU A 224 -11.41 -5.59 29.21
C GLU A 224 -10.33 -4.51 29.12
N VAL A 225 -9.49 -4.60 28.08
CA VAL A 225 -8.41 -3.65 27.83
C VAL A 225 -8.83 -2.64 26.77
N ASP A 226 -8.80 -1.36 27.12
CA ASP A 226 -8.98 -0.26 26.17
C ASP A 226 -7.62 0.14 25.59
N ILE A 227 -7.42 -0.20 24.31
CA ILE A 227 -6.15 0.05 23.60
C ILE A 227 -5.79 1.54 23.54
N ASN A 228 -6.77 2.44 23.55
CA ASN A 228 -6.53 3.88 23.46
C ASN A 228 -6.11 4.51 24.80
N LYS A 229 -6.17 3.74 25.90
CA LYS A 229 -5.85 4.20 27.26
C LYS A 229 -4.61 3.54 27.86
N ILE A 230 -3.85 2.80 27.05
CA ILE A 230 -2.63 2.16 27.53
C ILE A 230 -1.58 3.23 27.89
N PRO A 231 -0.84 3.07 29.01
CA PRO A 231 0.28 3.94 29.33
C PRO A 231 1.39 3.85 28.27
N LEU A 232 1.93 4.99 27.87
CA LEU A 232 2.98 5.09 26.85
C LEU A 232 4.41 5.06 27.42
N ASP A 233 4.53 4.98 28.74
CA ASP A 233 5.78 5.05 29.52
C ASP A 233 6.08 3.74 30.28
N ASP A 234 5.50 2.61 29.88
CA ASP A 234 5.72 1.31 30.53
C ASP A 234 7.20 0.85 30.39
N LYS A 235 7.93 0.91 31.50
CA LYS A 235 9.35 0.52 31.59
C LYS A 235 9.63 -0.92 31.14
N LYS A 236 8.69 -1.86 31.31
CA LYS A 236 8.87 -3.26 30.87
C LYS A 236 8.85 -3.35 29.35
N VAL A 237 8.00 -2.58 28.69
CA VAL A 237 7.93 -2.50 27.22
C VAL A 237 9.24 -1.92 26.69
N TYR A 238 9.71 -0.78 27.22
CA TYR A 238 10.98 -0.20 26.79
C TYR A 238 12.17 -1.13 27.06
N LYS A 239 12.22 -1.81 28.21
CA LYS A 239 13.27 -2.79 28.50
C LYS A 239 13.27 -3.98 27.54
N MET A 240 12.09 -4.41 27.08
CA MET A 240 11.97 -5.45 26.04
C MET A 240 12.50 -4.94 24.70
N LEU A 241 12.08 -3.74 24.28
CA LEU A 241 12.51 -3.11 23.04
C LEU A 241 14.03 -2.91 23.02
N SER A 242 14.64 -2.33 24.07
CA SER A 242 16.09 -2.10 24.16
C SER A 242 16.94 -3.37 24.12
N LYS A 243 16.35 -4.55 24.34
CA LYS A 243 17.04 -5.85 24.13
C LYS A 243 17.01 -6.33 22.68
N GLY A 244 16.33 -5.62 21.79
CA GLY A 244 16.07 -6.00 20.40
C GLY A 244 15.07 -7.14 20.26
N ASN A 245 14.24 -7.37 21.28
CA ASN A 245 13.15 -8.36 21.27
C ASN A 245 11.93 -7.78 20.54
N CYS A 246 12.09 -7.52 19.23
CA CYS A 246 11.07 -6.87 18.41
C CYS A 246 10.40 -7.82 17.40
N ALA A 247 10.56 -9.14 17.55
CA ALA A 247 9.85 -10.10 16.70
C ALA A 247 8.34 -9.97 16.93
N GLY A 248 7.56 -9.77 15.85
CA GLY A 248 6.12 -9.52 15.94
C GLY A 248 5.75 -8.08 16.34
N ILE A 249 6.71 -7.16 16.45
CA ILE A 249 6.46 -5.75 16.79
C ILE A 249 6.43 -4.93 15.50
N PHE A 250 5.24 -4.40 15.19
CA PHE A 250 4.99 -3.60 14.00
C PHE A 250 6.06 -2.51 13.79
N GLN A 251 6.55 -2.40 12.54
CA GLN A 251 7.64 -1.52 12.09
C GLN A 251 9.06 -1.80 12.63
N LEU A 252 9.21 -2.62 13.68
CA LEU A 252 10.49 -2.86 14.36
C LEU A 252 11.09 -4.25 14.11
N GLU A 253 10.55 -5.03 13.18
CA GLU A 253 10.97 -6.43 12.95
C GLU A 253 12.26 -6.60 12.15
N SER A 254 12.61 -5.62 11.29
CA SER A 254 13.75 -5.76 10.39
C SER A 254 15.07 -5.80 11.15
N GLU A 255 16.05 -6.55 10.63
CA GLU A 255 17.35 -6.72 11.28
C GLU A 255 18.03 -5.37 11.58
N GLY A 256 18.09 -4.49 10.59
CA GLY A 256 18.66 -3.14 10.78
C GLY A 256 17.92 -2.30 11.82
N MET A 257 16.59 -2.41 11.91
CA MET A 257 15.82 -1.69 12.93
C MET A 257 16.04 -2.30 14.32
N ARG A 258 16.08 -3.63 14.43
CA ARG A 258 16.36 -4.32 15.69
C ARG A 258 17.73 -3.98 16.25
N ASP A 259 18.72 -3.80 15.38
CA ASP A 259 20.06 -3.37 15.80
C ASP A 259 20.11 -1.89 16.16
N LEU A 260 19.33 -1.04 15.48
CA LEU A 260 19.18 0.36 15.87
C LEU A 260 18.56 0.51 17.26
N VAL A 261 17.49 -0.24 17.57
CA VAL A 261 16.78 -0.16 18.85
C VAL A 261 17.63 -0.64 20.04
N LYS A 262 18.64 -1.50 19.80
CA LYS A 262 19.57 -1.96 20.84
C LYS A 262 20.67 -0.94 21.18
N ARG A 263 20.98 -0.03 20.25
CA ARG A 263 22.03 0.98 20.41
C ARG A 263 21.50 2.17 21.20
#